data_AF-A0A3E0VQ87-F1
#
_entry.id   AF-A0A3E0VQ87-F1
#
_cell.length_a   1.000
_cell.length_b   1.000
_cell.length_c   1.000
_cell.angle_alpha   90.00
_cell.angle_beta   90.00
_cell.angle_gamma   90.00
#
_symmetry.space_group_name_H-M   'P 1'
#
loop_
_entity.id
_entity.type
_entity.pdbx_description
1 polymer ?
#
loop_
_entity_poly.entity_id
_entity_poly.type
_entity_poly.pdbx_seq_one_letter_code
_entity_poly.pdbx_strand_id
1 'polypeptide(L)'
;MTDVKIDVEDEAVATVKHDGLVDGRLVDQLIGRAREQGVALTGEAGLLGQLTKMVLESALEGEITDHLGYDKHERVEATSNARNGSRTKTVLTDIGPVPIEVPRDRNG
;
A
#
# COMPACT_ATOMS: atom_id res chain seq x y z
N MET A 1 14.01 7.01 54.90
CA MET A 1 12.68 6.41 54.68
C MET A 1 11.66 7.53 54.65
N THR A 2 11.30 8.03 53.47
CA THR A 2 9.90 8.21 53.04
C THR A 2 9.90 8.58 51.55
N ASP A 3 9.79 7.54 50.75
CA ASP A 3 8.94 7.37 49.57
C ASP A 3 8.80 8.52 48.57
N VAL A 4 9.59 8.36 47.51
CA VAL A 4 9.37 8.93 46.18
C VAL A 4 8.10 8.29 45.60
N LYS A 5 7.00 9.06 45.52
CA LYS A 5 5.83 8.70 44.74
C LYS A 5 6.04 9.21 43.32
N ILE A 6 6.39 8.30 42.42
CA ILE A 6 6.27 8.51 40.97
C ILE A 6 4.83 8.14 40.64
N ASP A 7 3.97 9.14 40.56
CA ASP A 7 2.69 8.99 39.90
C ASP A 7 2.99 8.96 38.40
N VAL A 8 3.18 7.75 37.85
CA VAL A 8 3.17 7.53 36.40
C VAL A 8 1.72 7.72 35.98
N GLU A 9 1.38 8.95 35.61
CA GLU A 9 0.13 9.21 34.90
C GLU A 9 0.17 8.42 33.59
N ASP A 10 -0.69 7.41 33.55
CA ASP A 10 -1.04 6.58 32.41
C ASP A 10 -1.22 7.47 31.18
N GLU A 11 -0.30 7.37 30.21
CA GLU A 11 -0.42 8.08 28.95
C GLU A 11 -1.68 7.59 28.26
N ALA A 12 -2.75 8.39 28.38
CA ALA A 12 -3.92 8.28 27.56
C ALA A 12 -3.49 8.42 26.10
N VAL A 13 -3.30 7.29 25.43
CA VAL A 13 -3.12 7.22 23.98
C VAL A 13 -4.32 7.93 23.37
N ALA A 14 -4.06 9.14 22.88
CA ALA A 14 -5.07 9.99 22.27
C ALA A 14 -5.75 9.19 21.16
N THR A 15 -7.04 8.87 21.35
CA THR A 15 -7.86 8.22 20.34
C THR A 15 -8.04 9.23 19.21
N VAL A 16 -7.21 9.09 18.17
CA VAL A 16 -7.32 9.89 16.96
C VAL A 16 -8.69 9.59 16.35
N LYS A 17 -9.50 10.62 16.14
CA LYS A 17 -10.78 10.48 15.45
C LYS A 17 -10.50 10.01 14.02
N HIS A 18 -10.84 8.76 13.71
CA HIS A 18 -10.79 8.23 12.35
C HIS A 18 -11.99 8.75 11.57
N ASP A 19 -11.83 9.94 11.00
CA ASP A 19 -12.74 10.46 10.00
C ASP A 19 -12.28 9.95 8.63
N GLY A 20 -13.11 9.19 7.92
CA GLY A 20 -12.94 8.91 6.50
C GLY A 20 -12.10 7.68 6.08
N LEU A 21 -12.35 7.31 4.81
CA LEU A 21 -11.73 6.35 3.86
C LEU A 21 -11.00 5.07 4.35
N VAL A 22 -10.27 5.08 5.46
CA VAL A 22 -9.48 3.96 5.99
C VAL A 22 -9.82 3.73 7.47
N ASP A 23 -10.15 2.48 7.82
CA ASP A 23 -10.47 2.09 9.20
C ASP A 23 -9.24 2.22 10.12
N GLY A 24 -9.39 2.96 11.22
CA GLY A 24 -8.35 3.10 12.24
C GLY A 24 -7.89 1.80 12.86
N ARG A 25 -8.80 0.86 13.07
CA ARG A 25 -8.44 -0.47 13.59
C ARG A 25 -7.51 -1.22 12.64
N LEU A 26 -7.70 -1.03 11.33
CA LEU A 26 -6.81 -1.61 10.33
C LEU A 26 -5.43 -0.96 10.38
N VAL A 27 -5.37 0.37 10.56
CA VAL A 27 -4.10 1.11 10.71
C VAL A 27 -3.31 0.59 11.92
N ASP A 28 -3.96 0.43 13.08
CA ASP A 28 -3.32 -0.10 14.28
C ASP A 28 -2.77 -1.52 14.06
N GLN A 29 -3.54 -2.37 13.37
CA GLN A 29 -3.10 -3.73 13.03
C GLN A 29 -1.88 -3.73 12.11
N LEU A 30 -1.85 -2.85 11.09
CA LEU A 30 -0.72 -2.75 10.16
C LEU A 30 0.54 -2.25 10.86
N ILE A 31 0.43 -1.24 11.73
CA ILE A 31 1.55 -0.72 12.52
C ILE A 31 2.08 -1.80 13.48
N GLY A 32 1.18 -2.52 14.16
CA GLY A 32 1.54 -3.63 15.05
C GLY A 32 2.37 -4.69 14.33
N ARG A 33 1.88 -5.18 13.18
CA ARG A 33 2.59 -6.17 12.36
C ARG A 33 3.92 -5.64 11.84
N ALA A 34 3.99 -4.39 11.41
CA ALA A 34 5.24 -3.79 10.93
C ALA A 34 6.30 -3.77 12.04
N ARG A 35 5.92 -3.41 13.27
CA ARG A 35 6.82 -3.44 14.43
C ARG A 35 7.30 -4.85 14.76
N GLU A 36 6.40 -5.83 14.78
CA GLU A 36 6.73 -7.25 15.02
C GLU A 36 7.73 -7.80 13.98
N GLN A 37 7.58 -7.38 12.72
CA GLN A 37 8.45 -7.80 11.62
C GLN A 37 9.71 -6.93 11.48
N GLY A 38 9.89 -5.91 12.32
CA GLY A 38 11.03 -4.99 12.25
C GLY A 38 11.03 -4.10 10.99
N VAL A 39 9.88 -3.92 10.36
CA VAL A 39 9.72 -3.11 9.15
C VAL A 39 9.62 -1.63 9.52
N ALA A 40 10.41 -0.79 8.85
CA ALA A 40 10.38 0.65 9.04
C ALA A 40 9.05 1.26 8.56
N LEU A 41 8.67 2.41 9.10
CA LEU A 41 7.46 3.12 8.65
C LEU A 41 7.61 3.67 7.22
N THR A 42 8.78 4.24 6.92
CA THR A 42 9.14 4.87 5.64
C THR A 42 10.32 4.15 4.97
N GLY A 43 10.66 4.55 3.74
CA GLY A 43 11.71 3.95 2.93
C GLY A 43 11.17 2.92 1.94
N GLU A 44 12.04 2.42 1.06
CA GLU A 44 11.69 1.55 -0.07
C GLU A 44 10.94 0.27 0.35
N ALA A 45 11.41 -0.37 1.42
CA ALA A 45 10.78 -1.55 2.01
C ALA A 45 9.86 -1.21 3.20
N GLY A 46 9.62 0.07 3.47
CA GLY A 46 8.81 0.52 4.61
C GLY A 46 7.31 0.26 4.40
N LEU A 47 6.54 0.26 5.49
CA LEU A 47 5.10 0.01 5.47
C LEU A 47 4.36 0.93 4.50
N LEU A 48 4.64 2.24 4.57
CA LEU A 48 3.99 3.22 3.68
C LEU A 48 4.41 3.04 2.22
N GLY A 49 5.65 2.61 1.97
CA GLY A 49 6.15 2.32 0.63
C GLY A 49 5.40 1.14 0.00
N GLN A 50 5.23 0.07 0.76
CA GLN A 50 4.47 -1.11 0.35
C GLN A 50 2.99 -0.79 0.11
N LEU A 51 2.37 0.03 0.98
CA LEU A 51 0.98 0.43 0.80
C LEU A 51 0.81 1.28 -0.47
N THR A 52 1.70 2.24 -0.69
CA THR A 52 1.70 3.09 -1.88
C THR A 52 1.88 2.25 -3.15
N LYS A 53 2.80 1.28 -3.12
CA LYS A 53 2.98 0.30 -4.20
C LYS A 53 1.68 -0.42 -4.52
N MET A 54 1.03 -1.03 -3.53
CA MET A 54 -0.21 -1.79 -3.73
C MET A 54 -1.32 -0.94 -4.33
N VAL A 55 -1.50 0.30 -3.85
CA VAL A 55 -2.52 1.21 -4.37
C VAL A 55 -2.24 1.57 -5.83
N LEU A 56 -0.99 1.93 -6.16
CA LEU A 56 -0.60 2.29 -7.52
C LEU A 56 -0.75 1.10 -8.48
N GLU A 57 -0.26 -0.07 -8.12
CA GLU A 57 -0.38 -1.28 -8.95
C GLU A 57 -1.84 -1.68 -9.15
N SER A 58 -2.68 -1.58 -8.11
CA SER A 58 -4.11 -1.88 -8.22
C SER A 58 -4.84 -0.91 -9.13
N ALA A 59 -4.51 0.39 -9.05
CA ALA A 59 -5.08 1.41 -9.93
C ALA A 59 -4.70 1.17 -11.39
N LEU A 60 -3.43 0.85 -11.66
CA LEU A 60 -2.95 0.56 -13.01
C LEU A 60 -3.53 -0.75 -13.57
N GLU A 61 -3.73 -1.76 -12.72
CA GLU A 61 -4.39 -3.01 -13.11
C GLU A 61 -5.86 -2.77 -13.50
N GLY A 62 -6.56 -1.87 -12.79
CA GLY A 62 -7.89 -1.41 -13.16
C GLY A 62 -7.90 -0.66 -14.50
N GLU A 63 -6.96 0.26 -14.70
CA GLU A 63 -6.85 1.03 -15.96
C GLU A 63 -6.63 0.13 -17.18
N ILE A 64 -5.78 -0.90 -17.08
CA ILE A 64 -5.56 -1.85 -18.18
C ILE A 64 -6.79 -2.75 -18.41
N THR A 65 -7.56 -3.08 -17.35
CA THR A 65 -8.85 -3.76 -17.49
C THR A 65 -9.81 -2.89 -18.30
N ASP A 66 -9.95 -1.63 -17.93
CA ASP A 66 -10.85 -0.69 -18.60
C ASP A 66 -10.43 -0.43 -20.05
N HIS A 67 -9.13 -0.27 -20.30
CA HIS A 67 -8.57 -0.05 -21.63
C HIS A 67 -8.78 -1.24 -22.59
N LEU A 68 -8.63 -2.47 -22.07
CA LEU A 68 -8.82 -3.68 -22.87
C LEU A 68 -10.29 -4.14 -22.92
N GLY A 69 -11.10 -3.72 -21.96
CA GLY A 69 -12.51 -4.08 -21.82
C GLY A 69 -12.74 -5.48 -21.25
N TYR A 70 -11.73 -6.09 -20.63
CA TYR A 70 -11.85 -7.41 -20.01
C TYR A 70 -10.82 -7.65 -18.89
N ASP A 71 -11.20 -8.52 -17.96
CA ASP A 71 -10.40 -8.84 -16.80
C ASP A 71 -9.24 -9.78 -17.11
N LYS A 72 -8.25 -9.79 -16.22
CA LYS A 72 -7.12 -10.71 -16.32
C LYS A 72 -7.62 -12.16 -16.31
N HIS A 73 -7.24 -12.92 -17.34
CA HIS A 73 -7.64 -14.32 -17.56
C HIS A 73 -9.11 -14.53 -17.95
N GLU A 74 -9.87 -13.46 -18.24
CA GLU A 74 -11.21 -13.59 -18.79
C GLU A 74 -11.15 -14.17 -20.21
N ARG A 75 -12.08 -15.08 -20.53
CA ARG A 75 -12.19 -15.66 -21.87
C ARG A 75 -12.97 -14.70 -22.76
N VAL A 76 -12.27 -14.03 -23.66
CA VAL A 76 -12.85 -13.15 -24.69
C VAL A 76 -12.64 -13.73 -26.09
N GLU A 77 -13.48 -13.33 -27.04
CA GLU A 77 -13.26 -13.58 -28.46
C GLU A 77 -11.96 -12.91 -28.92
N ALA A 78 -11.41 -13.34 -30.07
CA ALA A 78 -10.12 -12.83 -30.55
C ALA A 78 -10.12 -11.30 -30.71
N THR A 79 -9.39 -10.61 -29.83
CA THR A 79 -9.19 -9.16 -29.87
C THR A 79 -7.90 -8.81 -30.61
N SER A 80 -7.80 -7.58 -31.12
CA SER A 80 -6.59 -7.04 -31.74
C SER A 80 -5.50 -6.67 -30.74
N ASN A 81 -5.81 -6.66 -29.44
CA ASN A 81 -4.90 -6.31 -28.36
C ASN A 81 -5.06 -7.24 -27.15
N ALA A 82 -3.98 -7.44 -26.40
CA ALA A 82 -4.01 -8.28 -25.22
C ALA A 82 -3.02 -7.83 -24.15
N ARG A 83 -3.22 -8.28 -22.92
CA ARG A 83 -2.25 -8.09 -21.83
C ARG A 83 -0.92 -8.76 -22.19
N ASN A 84 0.19 -8.08 -21.92
CA ASN A 84 1.55 -8.53 -22.25
C ASN A 84 2.51 -8.39 -21.05
N GLY A 85 2.11 -8.97 -19.92
CA GLY A 85 2.89 -8.94 -18.68
C GLY A 85 3.00 -7.56 -18.06
N SER A 86 4.05 -7.35 -17.27
CA SER A 86 4.34 -6.09 -16.57
C SER A 86 5.75 -5.59 -16.88
N ARG A 87 6.06 -4.36 -16.45
CA ARG A 87 7.42 -3.81 -16.34
C ARG A 87 7.64 -3.21 -14.97
N THR A 88 8.85 -3.38 -14.45
CA THR A 88 9.27 -2.65 -13.26
C THR A 88 9.52 -1.16 -13.58
N LYS A 89 9.04 -0.28 -12.71
CA LYS A 89 9.35 1.16 -12.70
C LYS A 89 9.48 1.63 -11.26
N THR A 90 10.49 2.46 -10.97
CA THR A 90 10.62 3.09 -9.65
C THR A 90 10.00 4.48 -9.68
N VAL A 91 9.01 4.71 -8.82
CA VAL A 91 8.38 6.02 -8.62
C VAL A 91 9.04 6.70 -7.43
N LEU A 92 9.46 7.96 -7.61
CA LEU A 92 10.00 8.76 -6.52
C LEU A 92 8.84 9.40 -5.76
N THR A 93 8.79 9.18 -4.46
CA THR A 93 7.76 9.72 -3.57
C THR A 93 8.42 10.34 -2.33
N ASP A 94 7.67 11.14 -1.58
CA ASP A 94 8.19 11.79 -0.38
C ASP A 94 8.55 10.80 0.73
N ILE A 95 7.96 9.60 0.72
CA ILE A 95 8.28 8.52 1.67
C ILE A 95 9.48 7.66 1.23
N GLY A 96 10.02 7.90 0.03
CA GLY A 96 11.14 7.17 -0.56
C GLY A 96 10.85 6.67 -2.00
N PRO A 97 11.84 6.03 -2.64
CA PRO A 97 11.63 5.36 -3.92
C PRO A 97 10.74 4.13 -3.74
N VAL A 98 9.78 3.93 -4.65
CA VAL A 98 8.85 2.80 -4.62
C VAL A 98 8.91 2.04 -5.95
N PRO A 99 9.45 0.81 -5.98
CA PRO A 99 9.45 -0.03 -7.17
C PRO A 99 8.06 -0.67 -7.38
N ILE A 100 7.44 -0.37 -8.52
CA ILE A 100 6.12 -0.87 -8.92
C ILE A 100 6.19 -1.70 -10.21
N GLU A 101 5.25 -2.62 -10.37
CA GLU A 101 4.98 -3.38 -11.58
C GLU A 101 3.85 -2.74 -12.37
N VAL A 102 4.18 -2.20 -13.54
CA VAL A 102 3.23 -1.53 -14.43
C VAL A 102 2.73 -2.53 -15.48
N PRO A 103 1.42 -2.82 -15.55
CA PRO A 103 0.86 -3.70 -16.57
C PRO A 103 1.01 -3.08 -17.96
N ARG A 104 1.07 -3.93 -18.99
CA ARG A 104 1.18 -3.50 -20.38
C ARG A 104 0.25 -4.28 -21.28
N ASP A 105 -0.13 -3.64 -22.38
CA ASP A 105 -0.77 -4.32 -23.49
C ASP A 105 0.27 -4.78 -24.54
N ARG A 106 -0.22 -5.42 -25.60
CA ARG A 106 0.62 -6.00 -26.66
C ARG A 106 0.98 -4.98 -27.72
N ASN A 107 0.18 -3.92 -27.85
CA ASN A 107 0.32 -2.93 -28.92
C ASN A 107 1.23 -1.76 -28.53
N GLY A 108 1.60 -1.62 -27.25
CA GLY A 108 2.69 -0.76 -26.79
C GLY A 108 2.42 -0.10 -25.46
#